data_AF-A0A0C2EBS9-F1
#
_entry.id   AF-A0A0C2EBS9-F1
#
_cell.length_a   1.000
_cell.length_b   1.000
_cell.length_c   1.000
_cell.angle_alpha   90.00
_cell.angle_beta   90.00
_cell.angle_gamma   90.00
#
_symmetry.space_group_name_H-M   'P 1'
#
loop_
_entity.id
_entity.type
_entity.pdbx_description
1 polymer ?
#
loop_
_entity_poly.entity_id
_entity_poly.type
_entity_poly.pdbx_seq_one_letter_code
_entity_poly.pdbx_strand_id
1 'polypeptide(L)'
;MKRQVASVTSVLFFVVACLLVQSASAETKLLSPAPDNQVMTAEATAILEQEKSVAAVKSVLVAQADVSTLTAATKQIELELSRDLTATIGELRMEGSEAGPIGVWHGRVQEVRNAAGNASAPADIAGGEVILAVNGTMISGTVRYAAKLFRIVPLGGREHAIIELDESLIPPEGDQETEGPLPVSVYDTVKSERADIPIRIMLVMSKSAQARIADPQGLARLMFAEANQGLQNSGLAIRFESAGIFAVNYNEEGGVEGFEKALAGIGTNSEIQHLRRESFADTVVMLVTNNALAGKAHTRAVKSTAFAVVSVGYATGNYTFAHEVGHNIGAGHEGTGSGYAHGYQQKTVSPYWRTIMAYECSPRCPRVNYFSDPDRRYNGLPMGVVGNSENTRVIRERGPTVAAFFPELPGLQMMLVSPGGANSEIFSELSVPILPGLEEGVVALSPEVGPTELIPHTGHNPSTRLNVKLRNAAGRDVNVVLWGRRIRSDNCKSEMNALAGCTLFPLVFRLEYYPYGENEALPAGYYNGVLKLEARRPNSDWKMPINIAISVRK
;
A
#
# COMPACT_ATOMS: atom_id res chain seq x y z
N MET A 1 48.14 49.45 -74.66
CA MET A 1 48.64 48.59 -73.55
C MET A 1 47.67 48.68 -72.37
N LYS A 2 47.09 47.52 -72.02
CA LYS A 2 46.39 47.12 -70.78
C LYS A 2 45.19 47.94 -70.27
N ARG A 3 43.98 47.49 -70.65
CA ARG A 3 42.75 47.53 -69.84
C ARG A 3 42.39 46.09 -69.46
N GLN A 4 42.08 45.82 -68.19
CA GLN A 4 41.16 44.77 -67.69
C GLN A 4 41.06 44.95 -66.16
N VAL A 5 39.93 45.45 -65.63
CA VAL A 5 38.69 44.74 -65.25
C VAL A 5 38.91 43.83 -64.04
N ALA A 6 38.40 44.31 -62.90
CA ALA A 6 38.31 43.60 -61.63
C ALA A 6 37.20 42.53 -61.70
N SER A 7 37.53 41.31 -61.30
CA SER A 7 36.59 40.18 -61.19
C SER A 7 35.85 40.25 -59.85
N VAL A 8 34.53 40.37 -59.91
CA VAL A 8 33.61 40.23 -58.78
C VAL A 8 33.18 38.77 -58.72
N THR A 9 33.49 38.09 -57.62
CA THR A 9 33.11 36.70 -57.36
C THR A 9 31.69 36.66 -56.79
N SER A 10 30.76 36.02 -57.51
CA SER A 10 29.38 35.83 -57.08
C SER A 10 29.28 34.89 -55.87
N VAL A 11 28.65 35.35 -54.80
CA VAL A 11 28.21 34.53 -53.66
C VAL A 11 26.78 34.07 -53.93
N LEU A 12 26.60 32.75 -54.06
CA LEU A 12 25.30 32.10 -54.23
C LEU A 12 24.66 31.91 -52.84
N PHE A 13 23.61 32.66 -52.53
CA PHE A 13 22.80 32.46 -51.32
C PHE A 13 21.88 31.25 -51.53
N PHE A 14 22.17 30.13 -50.85
CA PHE A 14 21.19 29.07 -50.62
C PHE A 14 20.27 29.50 -49.48
N VAL A 15 19.03 29.87 -49.81
CA VAL A 15 17.94 30.00 -48.84
C VAL A 15 17.51 28.58 -48.46
N VAL A 16 17.99 28.07 -47.32
CA VAL A 16 17.42 26.88 -46.69
C VAL A 16 16.12 27.31 -46.03
N ALA A 17 15.00 27.06 -46.69
CA ALA A 17 13.68 27.12 -46.06
C ALA A 17 13.64 26.01 -44.99
N CYS A 18 13.79 26.40 -43.73
CA CYS A 18 13.53 25.54 -42.59
C CYS A 18 12.01 25.33 -42.52
N LEU A 19 11.51 24.32 -43.24
CA LEU A 19 10.20 23.74 -42.97
C LEU A 19 10.30 23.13 -41.56
N LEU A 20 9.83 23.87 -40.56
CA LEU A 20 9.39 23.29 -39.30
C LEU A 20 8.23 22.36 -39.63
N VAL A 21 8.55 21.12 -39.95
CA VAL A 21 7.61 20.01 -39.84
C VAL A 21 7.33 19.90 -38.34
N GLN A 22 6.26 20.54 -37.88
CA GLN A 22 5.58 20.08 -36.69
C GLN A 22 5.13 18.65 -37.03
N SER A 23 5.94 17.67 -36.65
CA SER A 23 5.45 16.31 -36.53
C SER A 23 4.35 16.39 -35.48
N ALA A 24 3.09 16.39 -35.91
CA ALA A 24 1.99 15.99 -35.06
C ALA A 24 2.38 14.60 -34.55
N SER A 25 2.82 14.52 -33.28
CA SER A 25 2.93 13.25 -32.60
C SER A 25 1.54 12.64 -32.71
N ALA A 26 1.38 11.54 -33.47
CA ALA A 26 0.15 10.79 -33.42
C ALA A 26 -0.11 10.49 -31.94
N GLU A 27 -1.20 11.05 -31.39
CA GLU A 27 -1.47 10.91 -29.97
C GLU A 27 -1.67 9.43 -29.65
N THR A 28 -1.08 9.01 -28.54
CA THR A 28 -1.06 7.62 -28.12
C THR A 28 -2.41 7.23 -27.53
N LYS A 29 -3.25 6.53 -28.29
CA LYS A 29 -4.54 6.02 -27.79
C LYS A 29 -4.34 4.84 -26.86
N LEU A 30 -4.56 5.05 -25.56
CA LEU A 30 -4.45 3.99 -24.57
C LEU A 30 -5.76 3.19 -24.44
N LEU A 31 -6.91 3.85 -24.52
CA LEU A 31 -8.22 3.22 -24.48
C LEU A 31 -9.08 3.70 -25.64
N SER A 32 -9.67 2.75 -26.37
CA SER A 32 -10.58 3.00 -27.49
C SER A 32 -11.82 2.11 -27.37
N PRO A 33 -13.02 2.58 -27.78
CA PRO A 33 -14.25 1.79 -27.79
C PRO A 33 -14.06 0.43 -28.47
N ALA A 34 -14.61 -0.60 -27.84
CA ALA A 34 -14.78 -1.90 -28.46
C ALA A 34 -15.75 -1.80 -29.65
N PRO A 35 -15.56 -2.59 -30.73
CA PRO A 35 -16.55 -2.74 -31.77
C PRO A 35 -17.90 -3.21 -31.21
N ASP A 36 -19.01 -2.70 -31.74
CA ASP A 36 -20.37 -3.00 -31.24
C ASP A 36 -20.72 -4.50 -31.30
N ASN A 37 -20.04 -5.27 -32.14
CA ASN A 37 -20.23 -6.71 -32.32
C ASN A 37 -19.16 -7.56 -31.61
N GLN A 38 -18.36 -6.97 -30.71
CA GLN A 38 -17.34 -7.71 -29.98
C GLN A 38 -17.97 -8.77 -29.06
N VAL A 39 -17.53 -10.02 -29.23
CA VAL A 39 -17.93 -11.13 -28.36
C VAL A 39 -16.99 -11.17 -27.16
N MET A 40 -17.52 -10.85 -25.98
CA MET A 40 -16.80 -10.97 -24.70
C MET A 40 -16.92 -12.40 -24.14
N THR A 41 -15.99 -12.78 -23.25
CA THR A 41 -16.12 -14.06 -22.53
C THR A 41 -17.30 -14.05 -21.56
N ALA A 42 -17.70 -15.22 -21.07
CA ALA A 42 -18.75 -15.34 -20.06
C ALA A 42 -18.36 -14.60 -18.75
N GLU A 43 -17.09 -14.70 -18.36
CA GLU A 43 -16.54 -14.02 -17.19
C GLU A 43 -16.57 -12.49 -17.36
N ALA A 44 -16.06 -11.98 -18.49
CA ALA A 44 -16.07 -10.55 -18.80
C ALA A 44 -17.50 -9.99 -18.82
N THR A 45 -18.44 -10.74 -19.39
CA THR A 45 -19.87 -10.38 -19.42
C THR A 45 -20.45 -10.34 -18.00
N ALA A 46 -20.15 -11.33 -17.15
CA ALA A 46 -20.63 -11.38 -15.78
C ALA A 46 -20.11 -10.20 -14.93
N ILE A 47 -18.83 -9.83 -15.09
CA ILE A 47 -18.24 -8.65 -14.43
C ILE A 47 -18.94 -7.38 -14.91
N LEU A 48 -19.12 -7.22 -16.22
CA LEU A 48 -19.76 -6.04 -16.80
C LEU A 48 -21.19 -5.85 -16.30
N GLU A 49 -21.99 -6.93 -16.20
CA GLU A 49 -23.35 -6.85 -15.68
C GLU A 49 -23.38 -6.50 -14.19
N GLN A 50 -22.42 -6.98 -13.40
CA GLN A 50 -22.28 -6.56 -12.00
C GLN A 50 -21.93 -5.07 -11.90
N GLU A 51 -21.04 -4.54 -12.74
CA GLU A 51 -20.74 -3.11 -12.76
C GLU A 51 -21.98 -2.28 -13.12
N LYS A 52 -22.73 -2.68 -14.16
CA LYS A 52 -23.98 -1.99 -14.56
C LYS A 52 -25.05 -2.00 -13.47
N SER A 53 -25.03 -2.98 -12.56
CA SER A 53 -26.03 -3.09 -11.49
C SER A 53 -25.83 -2.09 -10.34
N VAL A 54 -24.69 -1.40 -10.30
CA VAL A 54 -24.38 -0.40 -9.25
C VAL A 54 -25.23 0.86 -9.48
N ALA A 55 -26.00 1.29 -8.46
CA ALA A 55 -26.95 2.39 -8.58
C ALA A 55 -26.34 3.73 -9.04
N ALA A 56 -25.08 4.00 -8.69
CA ALA A 56 -24.38 5.22 -9.08
C ALA A 56 -23.86 5.22 -10.53
N VAL A 57 -23.99 4.11 -11.26
CA VAL A 57 -23.50 4.03 -12.65
C VAL A 57 -24.44 4.78 -13.57
N LYS A 58 -23.89 5.83 -14.19
CA LYS A 58 -24.61 6.69 -15.12
C LYS A 58 -24.46 6.23 -16.56
N SER A 59 -23.26 5.80 -16.94
CA SER A 59 -23.00 5.25 -18.28
C SER A 59 -21.84 4.25 -18.24
N VAL A 60 -21.83 3.32 -19.20
CA VAL A 60 -20.76 2.33 -19.36
C VAL A 60 -20.38 2.24 -20.83
N LEU A 61 -19.07 2.29 -21.11
CA LEU A 61 -18.46 2.06 -22.41
C LEU A 61 -17.52 0.86 -22.31
N VAL A 62 -17.72 -0.16 -23.15
CA VAL A 62 -16.73 -1.23 -23.30
C VAL A 62 -15.60 -0.74 -24.20
N ALA A 63 -14.37 -0.93 -23.76
CA ALA A 63 -13.17 -0.43 -24.42
C ALA A 63 -12.07 -1.51 -24.48
N GLN A 64 -11.13 -1.31 -25.40
CA GLN A 64 -9.92 -2.09 -25.56
C GLN A 64 -8.72 -1.24 -25.15
N ALA A 65 -7.84 -1.82 -24.32
CA ALA A 65 -6.60 -1.18 -23.90
C ALA A 65 -5.45 -1.50 -24.87
N ASP A 66 -4.61 -0.50 -25.16
CA ASP A 66 -3.32 -0.68 -25.83
C ASP A 66 -2.16 -0.22 -24.95
N VAL A 67 -1.85 -1.05 -23.95
CA VAL A 67 -0.79 -0.80 -22.97
C VAL A 67 0.62 -0.80 -23.60
N SER A 68 0.79 -1.36 -24.80
CA SER A 68 2.09 -1.35 -25.50
C SER A 68 2.63 0.05 -25.75
N THR A 69 1.73 1.03 -25.71
CA THR A 69 2.01 2.43 -25.92
C THR A 69 2.46 3.19 -24.66
N LEU A 70 2.35 2.57 -23.48
CA LEU A 70 2.86 3.11 -22.22
C LEU A 70 4.32 2.67 -22.00
N THR A 71 5.23 3.64 -22.06
CA THR A 71 6.65 3.46 -21.80
C THR A 71 7.14 4.61 -20.93
N ALA A 72 8.28 4.49 -20.26
CA ALA A 72 8.85 5.59 -19.48
C ALA A 72 9.05 6.91 -20.27
N ALA A 73 9.08 6.83 -21.61
CA ALA A 73 9.15 7.98 -22.51
C ALA A 73 7.78 8.60 -22.82
N THR A 74 6.68 7.89 -22.60
CA THR A 74 5.32 8.35 -22.90
C THR A 74 4.98 9.57 -22.04
N LYS A 75 4.73 10.70 -22.69
CA LYS A 75 4.39 11.98 -22.04
C LYS A 75 2.91 12.34 -22.10
N GLN A 76 2.20 11.73 -23.03
CA GLN A 76 0.80 12.01 -23.30
C GLN A 76 0.10 10.74 -23.80
N ILE A 77 -1.16 10.59 -23.42
CA ILE A 77 -2.06 9.52 -23.88
C ILE A 77 -3.46 10.08 -24.13
N GLU A 78 -4.25 9.38 -24.94
CA GLU A 78 -5.68 9.62 -25.10
C GLU A 78 -6.50 8.51 -24.44
N LEU A 79 -7.58 8.92 -23.80
CA LEU A 79 -8.61 8.05 -23.24
C LEU A 79 -9.96 8.43 -23.86
N GLU A 80 -10.57 7.54 -24.63
CA GLU A 80 -11.94 7.71 -25.10
C GLU A 80 -12.92 7.30 -23.99
N LEU A 81 -13.33 8.27 -23.17
CA LEU A 81 -14.10 8.06 -21.93
C LEU A 81 -15.58 7.76 -22.18
N SER A 82 -16.12 8.25 -23.29
CA SER A 82 -17.43 7.89 -23.83
C SER A 82 -17.38 8.01 -25.36
N ARG A 83 -18.45 7.61 -26.07
CA ARG A 83 -18.52 7.78 -27.53
C ARG A 83 -18.43 9.24 -27.98
N ASP A 84 -18.71 10.18 -27.07
CA ASP A 84 -18.72 11.61 -27.35
C ASP A 84 -17.66 12.38 -26.55
N LEU A 85 -16.72 11.70 -25.89
CA LEU A 85 -15.73 12.34 -25.03
C LEU A 85 -14.38 11.63 -25.09
N THR A 86 -13.41 12.30 -25.70
CA THR A 86 -11.98 11.91 -25.66
C THR A 86 -11.24 12.87 -24.75
N ALA A 87 -10.47 12.34 -23.80
CA ALA A 87 -9.62 13.12 -22.91
C ALA A 87 -8.15 12.87 -23.25
N THR A 88 -7.43 13.96 -23.48
CA THR A 88 -5.98 13.95 -23.65
C THR A 88 -5.34 14.17 -22.29
N ILE A 89 -4.55 13.19 -21.85
CA ILE A 89 -3.88 13.17 -20.55
C ILE A 89 -2.40 13.46 -20.76
N GLY A 90 -1.90 14.51 -20.13
CA GLY A 90 -0.50 14.90 -20.10
C GLY A 90 0.09 14.83 -18.70
N GLU A 91 1.28 15.41 -18.52
CA GLU A 91 2.02 15.39 -17.26
C GLU A 91 2.21 13.97 -16.69
N LEU A 92 2.32 12.99 -17.60
CA LEU A 92 2.43 11.58 -17.21
C LEU A 92 3.71 11.33 -16.44
N ARG A 93 3.55 10.80 -15.23
CA ARG A 93 4.62 10.30 -14.38
C ARG A 93 4.28 8.90 -13.89
N MET A 94 5.28 8.04 -13.89
CA MET A 94 5.17 6.71 -13.30
C MET A 94 5.70 6.75 -11.87
N GLU A 95 5.00 6.09 -10.95
CA GLU A 95 5.49 5.80 -9.61
C GLU A 95 6.41 4.56 -9.66
N GLY A 96 7.63 4.67 -9.11
CA GLY A 96 8.62 3.59 -9.09
C GLY A 96 9.63 3.63 -10.24
N SER A 97 10.57 2.68 -10.24
CA SER A 97 11.71 2.63 -11.18
C SER A 97 11.70 1.42 -12.12
N GLU A 98 10.55 0.75 -12.30
CA GLU A 98 10.47 -0.39 -13.20
C GLU A 98 10.52 0.06 -14.66
N ALA A 99 11.38 -0.60 -15.45
CA ALA A 99 11.41 -0.41 -16.90
C ALA A 99 10.24 -1.20 -17.53
N GLY A 100 9.09 -0.55 -17.72
CA GLY A 100 7.92 -1.16 -18.36
C GLY A 100 6.61 -0.42 -18.07
N PRO A 101 5.47 -0.86 -18.62
CA PRO A 101 4.18 -0.21 -18.38
C PRO A 101 3.59 -0.52 -16.99
N ILE A 102 4.07 -1.57 -16.32
CA ILE A 102 3.56 -2.05 -15.04
C ILE A 102 3.88 -1.03 -13.94
N GLY A 103 2.87 -0.68 -13.15
CA GLY A 103 3.02 0.31 -12.08
C GLY A 103 1.84 1.27 -12.03
N VAL A 104 2.02 2.37 -11.30
CA VAL A 104 1.01 3.42 -11.18
C VAL A 104 1.45 4.61 -12.00
N TRP A 105 0.55 5.12 -12.82
CA TRP A 105 0.72 6.31 -13.64
C TRP A 105 -0.17 7.41 -13.11
N HIS A 106 0.40 8.58 -12.86
CA HIS A 106 -0.34 9.79 -12.59
C HIS A 106 -0.30 10.69 -13.82
N GLY A 107 -1.41 11.36 -14.11
CA GLY A 107 -1.49 12.35 -15.18
C GLY A 107 -2.53 13.42 -14.87
N ARG A 108 -2.62 14.37 -15.78
CA ARG A 108 -3.64 15.41 -15.76
C ARG A 108 -4.35 15.53 -17.10
N VAL A 109 -5.66 15.68 -17.10
CA VAL A 109 -6.45 16.05 -18.28
C VAL A 109 -5.97 17.42 -18.76
N GLN A 110 -5.47 17.49 -19.98
CA GLN A 110 -4.97 18.71 -20.62
C GLN A 110 -5.98 19.29 -21.61
N GLU A 111 -6.76 18.43 -22.26
CA GLU A 111 -7.78 18.80 -23.23
C GLU A 111 -8.87 17.72 -23.24
N VAL A 112 -10.11 18.13 -23.51
CA VAL A 112 -11.18 17.19 -23.87
C VAL A 112 -11.80 17.56 -25.21
N ARG A 113 -12.10 16.55 -26.02
CA ARG A 113 -12.72 16.67 -27.35
C ARG A 113 -14.07 15.97 -27.35
N ASN A 114 -15.07 16.60 -27.97
CA ASN A 114 -16.38 15.98 -28.18
C ASN A 114 -16.43 15.18 -29.50
N ALA A 115 -17.56 14.51 -29.78
CA ALA A 115 -17.77 13.76 -31.03
C ALA A 115 -17.60 14.60 -32.32
N ALA A 116 -17.82 15.91 -32.25
CA ALA A 116 -17.63 16.82 -33.39
C ALA A 116 -16.15 17.27 -33.55
N GLY A 117 -15.25 16.83 -32.67
CA GLY A 117 -13.84 17.23 -32.66
C GLY A 117 -13.58 18.58 -32.00
N ASN A 118 -14.60 19.20 -31.37
CA ASN A 118 -14.42 20.47 -30.68
C ASN A 118 -13.63 20.24 -29.38
N ALA A 119 -12.44 20.81 -29.32
CA ALA A 119 -11.60 20.82 -28.14
C ALA A 119 -12.08 21.88 -27.14
N SER A 120 -12.01 21.53 -25.86
CA SER A 120 -12.21 22.46 -24.74
C SER A 120 -11.10 22.26 -23.71
N ALA A 121 -10.61 23.39 -23.17
CA ALA A 121 -9.69 23.36 -22.05
C ALA A 121 -10.38 22.73 -20.83
N PRO A 122 -9.63 22.13 -19.90
CA PRO A 122 -10.23 21.54 -18.73
C PRO A 122 -10.94 22.65 -17.93
N ALA A 123 -12.22 22.46 -17.60
CA ALA A 123 -12.94 23.45 -16.81
C ALA A 123 -12.18 23.71 -15.49
N ASP A 124 -11.76 24.95 -15.32
CA ASP A 124 -11.01 25.42 -14.17
C ASP A 124 -11.80 25.13 -12.88
N ILE A 125 -11.08 24.83 -11.80
CA ILE A 125 -11.52 24.78 -10.39
C ILE A 125 -11.66 23.38 -9.73
N ALA A 126 -11.86 22.25 -10.43
CA ALA A 126 -11.83 20.93 -9.76
C ALA A 126 -11.50 19.75 -10.68
N GLY A 127 -10.34 19.13 -10.48
CA GLY A 127 -10.07 17.79 -10.98
C GLY A 127 -9.78 17.74 -12.48
N GLY A 128 -8.52 17.54 -12.81
CA GLY A 128 -8.10 16.86 -14.03
C GLY A 128 -7.30 15.60 -13.69
N GLU A 129 -7.37 15.13 -12.44
CA GLU A 129 -6.49 14.08 -11.93
C GLU A 129 -6.81 12.74 -12.60
N VAL A 130 -5.76 12.08 -13.08
CA VAL A 130 -5.82 10.73 -13.63
C VAL A 130 -4.83 9.86 -12.88
N ILE A 131 -5.29 8.72 -12.37
CA ILE A 131 -4.45 7.69 -11.76
C ILE A 131 -4.78 6.36 -12.43
N LEU A 132 -3.77 5.72 -13.04
CA LEU A 132 -3.91 4.44 -13.73
C LEU A 132 -2.94 3.43 -13.10
N ALA A 133 -3.48 2.35 -12.53
CA ALA A 133 -2.70 1.19 -12.14
C ALA A 133 -2.72 0.17 -13.28
N VAL A 134 -1.54 -0.10 -13.83
CA VAL A 134 -1.35 -0.99 -14.97
C VAL A 134 -0.74 -2.31 -14.49
N ASN A 135 -1.35 -3.42 -14.91
CA ASN A 135 -0.89 -4.77 -14.61
C ASN A 135 -1.01 -5.66 -15.85
N GLY A 136 0.11 -5.90 -16.53
CA GLY A 136 0.09 -6.57 -17.83
C GLY A 136 -0.70 -5.74 -18.85
N THR A 137 -1.78 -6.30 -19.40
CA THR A 137 -2.67 -5.61 -20.35
C THR A 137 -3.87 -4.93 -19.68
N MET A 138 -4.02 -5.10 -18.37
CA MET A 138 -5.16 -4.61 -17.60
C MET A 138 -4.84 -3.27 -16.95
N ILE A 139 -5.84 -2.38 -16.92
CA ILE A 139 -5.77 -1.04 -16.38
C ILE A 139 -6.94 -0.87 -15.40
N SER A 140 -6.62 -0.70 -14.12
CA SER A 140 -7.55 -0.13 -13.16
C SER A 140 -7.27 1.35 -13.08
N GLY A 141 -8.25 2.23 -13.27
CA GLY A 141 -7.98 3.66 -13.25
C GLY A 141 -9.13 4.55 -12.83
N THR A 142 -8.79 5.79 -12.48
CA THR A 142 -9.76 6.86 -12.25
C THR A 142 -9.39 8.12 -13.03
N VAL A 143 -10.42 8.77 -13.57
CA VAL A 143 -10.32 10.04 -14.27
C VAL A 143 -11.34 10.99 -13.65
N ARG A 144 -10.84 12.02 -12.98
CA ARG A 144 -11.68 13.10 -12.45
C ARG A 144 -11.54 14.33 -13.33
N TYR A 145 -12.66 14.76 -13.91
CA TYR A 145 -12.71 15.88 -14.84
C TYR A 145 -14.02 16.67 -14.70
N ALA A 146 -13.95 17.99 -14.47
CA ALA A 146 -15.11 18.89 -14.48
C ALA A 146 -16.29 18.36 -13.63
N ALA A 147 -16.01 17.94 -12.39
CA ALA A 147 -16.94 17.30 -11.46
C ALA A 147 -17.58 15.97 -11.95
N LYS A 148 -17.01 15.35 -12.98
CA LYS A 148 -17.30 13.97 -13.38
C LYS A 148 -16.23 13.03 -12.84
N LEU A 149 -16.65 11.81 -12.53
CA LEU A 149 -15.79 10.71 -12.13
C LEU A 149 -15.99 9.56 -13.12
N PHE A 150 -14.91 9.16 -13.77
CA PHE A 150 -14.86 7.92 -14.55
C PHE A 150 -13.97 6.90 -13.85
N ARG A 151 -14.42 5.64 -13.83
CA ARG A 151 -13.61 4.48 -13.43
C ARG A 151 -13.30 3.65 -14.67
N ILE A 152 -12.08 3.14 -14.76
CA ILE A 152 -11.64 2.17 -15.75
C ILE A 152 -11.48 0.84 -15.01
N VAL A 153 -12.26 -0.16 -15.41
CA VAL A 153 -12.34 -1.46 -14.74
C VAL A 153 -11.97 -2.56 -15.73
N PRO A 154 -10.96 -3.41 -15.45
CA PRO A 154 -10.65 -4.56 -16.28
C PRO A 154 -11.81 -5.56 -16.31
N LEU A 155 -12.15 -6.05 -17.51
CA LEU A 155 -13.07 -7.18 -17.71
C LEU A 155 -12.33 -8.49 -17.99
N GLY A 156 -11.08 -8.39 -18.46
CA GLY A 156 -10.19 -9.51 -18.74
C GLY A 156 -9.32 -9.25 -19.97
N GLY A 157 -8.06 -9.66 -19.94
CA GLY A 157 -7.13 -9.43 -21.05
C GLY A 157 -6.99 -7.95 -21.38
N ARG A 158 -7.44 -7.53 -22.57
CA ARG A 158 -7.43 -6.13 -23.04
C ARG A 158 -8.79 -5.43 -22.91
N GLU A 159 -9.83 -6.16 -22.50
CA GLU A 159 -11.20 -5.64 -22.39
C GLU A 159 -11.40 -4.89 -21.07
N HIS A 160 -12.01 -3.72 -21.16
CA HIS A 160 -12.25 -2.82 -20.03
C HIS A 160 -13.66 -2.24 -20.10
N ALA A 161 -14.23 -1.90 -18.95
CA ALA A 161 -15.38 -1.03 -18.82
C ALA A 161 -14.91 0.35 -18.36
N ILE A 162 -15.29 1.39 -19.09
CA ILE A 162 -15.16 2.78 -18.67
C ILE A 162 -16.54 3.23 -18.18
N ILE A 163 -16.62 3.60 -16.91
CA ILE A 163 -17.86 3.80 -16.17
C ILE A 163 -17.91 5.25 -15.67
N GLU A 164 -18.89 6.02 -16.11
CA GLU A 164 -19.20 7.32 -15.50
C GLU A 164 -20.06 7.10 -14.25
N LEU A 165 -19.62 7.62 -13.10
CA LEU A 165 -20.37 7.58 -11.86
C LEU A 165 -21.06 8.91 -11.59
N ASP A 166 -22.32 8.85 -11.17
CA ASP A 166 -22.98 9.96 -10.50
C ASP A 166 -22.68 9.89 -9.00
N GLU A 167 -21.73 10.72 -8.54
CA GLU A 167 -21.33 10.73 -7.13
C GLU A 167 -22.47 11.10 -6.16
N SER A 168 -23.58 11.70 -6.64
CA SER A 168 -24.74 11.99 -5.79
C SER A 168 -25.55 10.76 -5.41
N LEU A 169 -25.36 9.66 -6.16
CA LEU A 169 -26.01 8.37 -5.93
C LEU A 169 -25.10 7.39 -5.20
N ILE A 170 -23.87 7.78 -4.86
CA ILE A 170 -23.00 6.96 -4.03
C ILE A 170 -23.57 6.95 -2.60
N PRO A 171 -23.82 5.76 -2.02
CA PRO A 171 -24.33 5.65 -0.67
C PRO A 171 -23.31 6.19 0.34
N PRO A 172 -23.76 6.67 1.52
CA PRO A 172 -22.84 7.13 2.55
C PRO A 172 -21.93 5.99 3.05
N GLU A 173 -20.78 6.38 3.58
CA GLU A 173 -19.96 5.52 4.44
C GLU A 173 -20.59 5.39 5.83
N GLY A 174 -20.46 4.23 6.48
CA GLY A 174 -20.90 4.02 7.85
C GLY A 174 -19.72 3.92 8.81
N ASP A 175 -19.97 4.03 10.11
CA ASP A 175 -18.94 3.84 11.12
C ASP A 175 -19.47 3.04 12.33
N GLN A 176 -18.55 2.52 13.13
CA GLN A 176 -18.86 1.85 14.40
C GLN A 176 -17.83 2.27 15.44
N GLU A 177 -18.28 3.00 16.46
CA GLU A 177 -17.41 3.45 17.55
C GLU A 177 -16.73 2.29 18.27
N THR A 178 -15.45 2.48 18.61
CA THR A 178 -14.71 1.57 19.48
C THR A 178 -14.04 2.33 20.62
N GLU A 179 -13.74 1.63 21.73
CA GLU A 179 -13.27 2.21 23.00
C GLU A 179 -11.82 2.74 22.99
N GLY A 180 -11.17 2.93 21.83
CA GLY A 180 -9.81 3.45 21.78
C GLY A 180 -9.75 4.89 22.30
N PRO A 181 -9.06 5.19 23.43
CA PRO A 181 -8.92 6.58 23.88
C PRO A 181 -8.15 7.37 22.83
N LEU A 182 -8.55 8.63 22.60
CA LEU A 182 -7.65 9.57 21.94
C LEU A 182 -6.41 9.71 22.83
N PRO A 183 -5.18 9.58 22.30
CA PRO A 183 -4.01 9.83 23.11
C PRO A 183 -4.08 11.27 23.64
N VAL A 184 -3.89 11.43 24.95
CA VAL A 184 -3.59 12.75 25.53
C VAL A 184 -2.27 13.19 24.90
N SER A 185 -2.21 14.40 24.34
CA SER A 185 -1.01 14.92 23.69
C SER A 185 0.18 14.84 24.65
N VAL A 186 1.10 13.90 24.38
CA VAL A 186 2.44 13.86 24.99
C VAL A 186 3.53 14.08 23.94
N TYR A 187 3.15 14.41 22.71
CA TYR A 187 4.10 14.78 21.64
C TYR A 187 4.35 16.28 21.65
N ASP A 188 4.95 16.77 22.73
CA ASP A 188 5.78 17.95 22.64
C ASP A 188 7.22 17.52 22.35
N THR A 189 7.86 18.20 21.39
CA THR A 189 9.30 18.14 21.09
C THR A 189 9.88 16.85 20.49
N VAL A 190 9.41 16.44 19.31
CA VAL A 190 10.35 15.99 18.26
C VAL A 190 9.83 16.52 16.92
N LYS A 191 10.58 17.43 16.28
CA LYS A 191 10.52 17.57 14.81
C LYS A 191 11.01 16.24 14.26
N SER A 192 10.12 15.26 14.18
CA SER A 192 10.43 13.97 13.56
C SER A 192 10.86 14.27 12.14
N GLU A 193 12.13 14.04 11.84
CA GLU A 193 12.61 13.98 10.47
C GLU A 193 11.73 12.97 9.75
N ARG A 194 10.87 13.47 8.86
CA ARG A 194 10.16 12.85 7.72
C ARG A 194 10.32 11.31 7.53
N ALA A 195 10.16 10.53 8.58
CA ALA A 195 10.15 9.09 8.49
C ALA A 195 8.78 8.74 7.91
N ASP A 196 8.79 8.21 6.70
CA ASP A 196 7.58 7.69 6.06
C ASP A 196 7.15 6.44 6.85
N ILE A 197 6.23 6.60 7.80
CA ILE A 197 5.76 5.49 8.65
C ILE A 197 4.76 4.67 7.85
N PRO A 198 5.07 3.40 7.49
CA PRO A 198 4.14 2.56 6.78
C PRO A 198 3.05 2.05 7.73
N ILE A 199 1.79 2.24 7.37
CA ILE A 199 0.68 1.46 7.94
C ILE A 199 0.41 0.32 6.96
N ARG A 200 0.66 -0.91 7.39
CA ARG A 200 0.53 -2.11 6.55
C ARG A 200 -0.92 -2.59 6.55
N ILE A 201 -1.54 -2.66 5.39
CA ILE A 201 -2.97 -2.94 5.22
C ILE A 201 -3.14 -4.21 4.42
N MET A 202 -3.76 -5.22 5.02
CA MET A 202 -4.13 -6.46 4.32
C MET A 202 -5.49 -6.28 3.64
N LEU A 203 -5.57 -6.61 2.36
CA LEU A 203 -6.83 -6.70 1.64
C LEU A 203 -7.32 -8.14 1.62
N VAL A 204 -8.59 -8.36 1.95
CA VAL A 204 -9.25 -9.67 1.80
C VAL A 204 -10.48 -9.54 0.91
N MET A 205 -10.73 -10.50 0.03
CA MET A 205 -11.86 -10.48 -0.89
C MET A 205 -12.88 -11.54 -0.50
N SER A 206 -14.16 -11.14 -0.34
CA SER A 206 -15.27 -12.08 -0.26
C SER A 206 -15.38 -12.94 -1.54
N LYS A 207 -16.15 -14.02 -1.51
CA LYS A 207 -16.36 -14.83 -2.72
C LYS A 207 -16.98 -14.04 -3.88
N SER A 208 -17.95 -13.17 -3.56
CA SER A 208 -18.59 -12.32 -4.56
C SER A 208 -17.59 -11.31 -5.13
N ALA A 209 -16.73 -10.73 -4.29
CA ALA A 209 -15.69 -9.82 -4.74
C ALA A 209 -14.65 -10.53 -5.63
N GLN A 210 -14.25 -11.75 -5.30
CA GLN A 210 -13.36 -12.56 -6.14
C GLN A 210 -13.93 -12.79 -7.55
N ALA A 211 -15.24 -13.04 -7.66
CA ALA A 211 -15.90 -13.23 -8.95
C ALA A 211 -16.06 -11.92 -9.75
N ARG A 212 -16.03 -10.76 -9.07
CA ARG A 212 -16.20 -9.44 -9.68
C ARG A 212 -14.88 -8.82 -10.14
N ILE A 213 -13.77 -9.13 -9.47
CA ILE A 213 -12.48 -8.44 -9.67
C ILE A 213 -11.58 -9.26 -10.60
N ALA A 214 -11.49 -8.87 -11.88
CA ALA A 214 -10.57 -9.50 -12.84
C ALA A 214 -9.09 -9.30 -12.50
N ASP A 215 -8.73 -8.15 -11.93
CA ASP A 215 -7.34 -7.79 -11.59
C ASP A 215 -7.21 -7.27 -10.15
N PRO A 216 -7.11 -8.17 -9.15
CA PRO A 216 -6.99 -7.76 -7.76
C PRO A 216 -5.75 -6.89 -7.48
N GLN A 217 -4.63 -7.17 -8.16
CA GLN A 217 -3.38 -6.42 -7.96
C GLN A 217 -3.48 -5.00 -8.53
N GLY A 218 -4.03 -4.82 -9.73
CA GLY A 218 -4.26 -3.49 -10.30
C GLY A 218 -5.25 -2.66 -9.48
N LEU A 219 -6.35 -3.26 -9.03
CA LEU A 219 -7.32 -2.57 -8.17
C LEU A 219 -6.68 -2.12 -6.85
N ALA A 220 -5.95 -3.01 -6.18
CA ALA A 220 -5.26 -2.65 -4.95
C ALA A 220 -4.24 -1.53 -5.16
N ARG A 221 -3.39 -1.62 -6.19
CA ARG A 221 -2.43 -0.55 -6.54
C ARG A 221 -3.12 0.79 -6.70
N LEU A 222 -4.27 0.84 -7.39
CA LEU A 222 -5.05 2.06 -7.54
C LEU A 222 -5.60 2.58 -6.20
N MET A 223 -6.18 1.71 -5.36
CA MET A 223 -6.68 2.09 -4.03
C MET A 223 -5.58 2.71 -3.16
N PHE A 224 -4.40 2.06 -3.10
CA PHE A 224 -3.26 2.58 -2.34
C PHE A 224 -2.71 3.87 -2.95
N ALA A 225 -2.60 3.97 -4.27
CA ALA A 225 -2.13 5.18 -4.95
C ALA A 225 -3.03 6.40 -4.68
N GLU A 226 -4.36 6.23 -4.78
CA GLU A 226 -5.31 7.29 -4.48
C GLU A 226 -5.22 7.74 -3.01
N ALA A 227 -5.18 6.78 -2.09
CA ALA A 227 -5.09 7.08 -0.66
C ALA A 227 -3.76 7.76 -0.30
N ASN A 228 -2.65 7.27 -0.82
CA ASN A 228 -1.32 7.85 -0.59
C ASN A 228 -1.19 9.23 -1.24
N GLN A 229 -1.80 9.46 -2.42
CA GLN A 229 -1.89 10.80 -2.99
C GLN A 229 -2.68 11.73 -2.07
N GLY A 230 -3.75 11.26 -1.42
CA GLY A 230 -4.51 12.01 -0.42
C GLY A 230 -3.71 12.37 0.83
N LEU A 231 -2.91 11.44 1.34
CA LEU A 231 -1.98 11.68 2.46
C LEU A 231 -0.90 12.70 2.08
N GLN A 232 -0.32 12.58 0.88
CA GLN A 232 0.69 13.51 0.35
C GLN A 232 0.12 14.92 0.14
N ASN A 233 -1.06 15.03 -0.48
CA ASN A 233 -1.82 16.26 -0.64
C ASN A 233 -2.06 16.96 0.73
N SER A 234 -2.29 16.15 1.76
CA SER A 234 -2.51 16.58 3.15
C SER A 234 -1.20 16.76 3.94
N GLY A 235 -0.04 16.64 3.28
CA GLY A 235 1.31 16.76 3.85
C GLY A 235 1.55 15.91 5.11
N LEU A 236 0.99 14.71 5.12
CA LEU A 236 1.20 13.71 6.16
C LEU A 236 2.42 12.86 5.82
N ALA A 237 3.27 12.59 6.82
CA ALA A 237 4.43 11.70 6.70
C ALA A 237 4.06 10.27 7.12
N ILE A 238 2.99 9.74 6.49
CA ILE A 238 2.47 8.39 6.67
C ILE A 238 2.17 7.86 5.28
N ARG A 239 2.42 6.57 5.07
CA ARG A 239 2.08 5.88 3.83
C ARG A 239 1.29 4.63 4.14
N PHE A 240 0.24 4.38 3.38
CA PHE A 240 -0.45 3.10 3.36
C PHE A 240 0.32 2.14 2.46
N GLU A 241 0.61 0.96 2.99
CA GLU A 241 1.37 -0.08 2.30
C GLU A 241 0.57 -1.36 2.24
N SER A 242 0.60 -2.05 1.10
CA SER A 242 -0.04 -3.35 0.95
C SER A 242 0.68 -4.42 1.78
N ALA A 243 -0.04 -5.07 2.68
CA ALA A 243 0.40 -6.28 3.37
C ALA A 243 0.01 -7.57 2.60
N GLY A 244 -0.55 -7.43 1.40
CA GLY A 244 -1.01 -8.55 0.59
C GLY A 244 -2.52 -8.51 0.32
N ILE A 245 -2.93 -9.31 -0.66
CA ILE A 245 -4.30 -9.41 -1.15
C ILE A 245 -4.67 -10.89 -1.13
N PHE A 246 -5.71 -11.24 -0.40
CA PHE A 246 -6.07 -12.63 -0.18
C PHE A 246 -7.52 -12.90 -0.54
N ALA A 247 -7.76 -13.98 -1.28
CA ALA A 247 -9.07 -14.57 -1.43
C ALA A 247 -9.41 -15.33 -0.14
N VAL A 248 -10.58 -15.09 0.44
CA VAL A 248 -11.02 -15.77 1.67
C VAL A 248 -12.36 -16.44 1.46
N ASN A 249 -12.62 -17.51 2.22
CA ASN A 249 -13.89 -18.21 2.15
C ASN A 249 -14.97 -17.48 2.96
N TYR A 250 -15.39 -16.30 2.49
CA TYR A 250 -16.42 -15.48 3.12
C TYR A 250 -17.60 -15.24 2.17
N ASN A 251 -18.81 -15.64 2.60
CA ASN A 251 -20.05 -15.33 1.92
C ASN A 251 -20.63 -14.06 2.54
N GLU A 252 -20.60 -12.95 1.80
CA GLU A 252 -21.17 -11.70 2.28
C GLU A 252 -22.71 -11.72 2.23
N GLU A 253 -23.31 -10.93 3.11
CA GLU A 253 -24.75 -10.65 3.11
C GLU A 253 -25.02 -9.26 2.54
N GLY A 254 -26.22 -9.04 2.01
CA GLY A 254 -26.66 -7.74 1.49
C GLY A 254 -27.14 -6.78 2.58
N GLY A 255 -27.34 -5.51 2.22
CA GLY A 255 -27.90 -4.49 3.13
C GLY A 255 -26.88 -3.96 4.14
N VAL A 256 -27.30 -3.01 4.97
CA VAL A 256 -26.43 -2.41 6.01
C VAL A 256 -25.99 -3.45 7.03
N GLU A 257 -26.87 -4.37 7.44
CA GLU A 257 -26.54 -5.47 8.36
C GLU A 257 -25.43 -6.39 7.80
N GLY A 258 -25.36 -6.55 6.48
CA GLY A 258 -24.28 -7.29 5.82
C GLY A 258 -22.89 -6.67 6.03
N PHE A 259 -22.80 -5.33 6.10
CA PHE A 259 -21.55 -4.65 6.45
C PHE A 259 -21.16 -4.89 7.92
N GLU A 260 -22.13 -4.87 8.84
CA GLU A 260 -21.91 -5.18 10.27
C GLU A 260 -21.36 -6.60 10.45
N LYS A 261 -21.99 -7.58 9.78
CA LYS A 261 -21.56 -8.98 9.81
C LYS A 261 -20.21 -9.19 9.16
N ALA A 262 -19.90 -8.47 8.08
CA ALA A 262 -18.59 -8.52 7.46
C ALA A 262 -17.50 -7.96 8.38
N LEU A 263 -17.76 -6.82 9.03
CA LEU A 263 -16.83 -6.19 9.95
C LEU A 263 -16.55 -7.08 11.18
N ALA A 264 -17.60 -7.64 11.79
CA ALA A 264 -17.45 -8.63 12.86
C ALA A 264 -16.78 -9.94 12.37
N GLY A 265 -17.08 -10.34 11.13
CA GLY A 265 -16.52 -11.51 10.46
C GLY A 265 -15.00 -11.43 10.32
N ILE A 266 -14.45 -10.25 10.00
CA ILE A 266 -12.99 -10.03 9.96
C ILE A 266 -12.36 -10.39 11.31
N GLY A 267 -12.94 -9.93 12.43
CA GLY A 267 -12.41 -10.15 13.78
C GLY A 267 -12.52 -11.60 14.27
N THR A 268 -13.50 -12.36 13.78
CA THR A 268 -13.85 -13.71 14.28
C THR A 268 -13.42 -14.85 13.35
N ASN A 269 -13.15 -14.57 12.08
CA ASN A 269 -12.71 -15.57 11.11
C ASN A 269 -11.23 -15.94 11.32
N SER A 270 -10.96 -17.20 11.65
CA SER A 270 -9.61 -17.71 11.95
C SER A 270 -8.65 -17.67 10.77
N GLU A 271 -9.13 -17.86 9.54
CA GLU A 271 -8.33 -17.73 8.30
C GLU A 271 -7.83 -16.29 8.14
N ILE A 272 -8.74 -15.32 8.24
CA ILE A 272 -8.39 -13.88 8.15
C ILE A 272 -7.42 -13.49 9.26
N GLN A 273 -7.66 -13.93 10.49
CA GLN A 273 -6.76 -13.62 11.61
C GLN A 273 -5.39 -14.29 11.46
N HIS A 274 -5.32 -15.48 10.87
CA HIS A 274 -4.05 -16.13 10.55
C HIS A 274 -3.29 -15.35 9.48
N LEU A 275 -3.92 -15.04 8.36
CA LEU A 275 -3.32 -14.25 7.27
C LEU A 275 -2.82 -12.89 7.76
N ARG A 276 -3.58 -12.21 8.62
CA ARG A 276 -3.17 -10.93 9.22
C ARG A 276 -1.87 -11.04 10.02
N ARG A 277 -1.70 -12.14 10.78
CA ARG A 277 -0.47 -12.41 11.54
C ARG A 277 0.70 -12.74 10.63
N GLU A 278 0.49 -13.56 9.61
CA GLU A 278 1.54 -13.96 8.65
C GLU A 278 2.03 -12.80 7.77
N SER A 279 1.14 -11.86 7.44
CA SER A 279 1.44 -10.68 6.61
C SER A 279 1.93 -9.46 7.40
N PHE A 280 1.90 -9.53 8.73
CA PHE A 280 2.19 -8.40 9.64
C PHE A 280 1.35 -7.17 9.30
N ALA A 281 0.04 -7.36 9.14
CA ALA A 281 -0.87 -6.30 8.73
C ALA A 281 -1.46 -5.55 9.94
N ASP A 282 -1.15 -4.26 10.02
CA ASP A 282 -1.66 -3.34 11.03
C ASP A 282 -3.17 -3.19 10.95
N THR A 283 -3.73 -3.14 9.73
CA THR A 283 -5.18 -3.08 9.50
C THR A 283 -5.63 -4.11 8.46
N VAL A 284 -6.93 -4.43 8.45
CA VAL A 284 -7.53 -5.33 7.46
C VAL A 284 -8.72 -4.67 6.80
N VAL A 285 -8.77 -4.68 5.47
CA VAL A 285 -9.92 -4.19 4.69
C VAL A 285 -10.51 -5.34 3.89
N MET A 286 -11.79 -5.64 4.11
CA MET A 286 -12.55 -6.62 3.33
C MET A 286 -13.24 -5.94 2.15
N LEU A 287 -13.02 -6.45 0.94
CA LEU A 287 -13.72 -6.06 -0.27
C LEU A 287 -14.99 -6.90 -0.44
N VAL A 288 -16.12 -6.21 -0.63
CA VAL A 288 -17.45 -6.80 -0.81
C VAL A 288 -18.16 -6.26 -2.05
N THR A 289 -19.17 -6.96 -2.56
CA THR A 289 -20.04 -6.48 -3.65
C THR A 289 -21.35 -5.86 -3.17
N ASN A 290 -21.67 -6.01 -1.88
CA ASN A 290 -22.75 -5.29 -1.22
C ASN A 290 -22.58 -3.76 -1.38
N ASN A 291 -23.58 -3.11 -1.96
CA ASN A 291 -23.56 -1.68 -2.27
C ASN A 291 -24.52 -0.86 -1.38
N ALA A 292 -24.96 -1.39 -0.24
CA ALA A 292 -25.84 -0.66 0.68
C ALA A 292 -25.13 0.53 1.37
N LEU A 293 -23.81 0.44 1.51
CA LEU A 293 -22.91 1.51 1.96
C LEU A 293 -21.72 1.58 0.99
N ALA A 294 -21.01 2.71 0.98
CA ALA A 294 -19.73 2.79 0.28
C ALA A 294 -18.65 1.99 1.03
N GLY A 295 -18.62 2.15 2.35
CA GLY A 295 -17.76 1.42 3.26
C GLY A 295 -18.29 1.47 4.68
N LYS A 296 -17.65 0.69 5.56
CA LYS A 296 -17.86 0.74 7.00
C LYS A 296 -16.58 0.37 7.75
N ALA A 297 -16.23 1.12 8.78
CA ALA A 297 -15.08 0.84 9.62
C ALA A 297 -15.32 1.03 11.11
N HIS A 298 -14.48 0.37 11.90
CA HIS A 298 -14.32 0.71 13.30
C HIS A 298 -13.58 2.05 13.44
N THR A 299 -14.12 2.97 14.24
CA THR A 299 -13.46 4.25 14.52
C THR A 299 -12.49 4.12 15.69
N ARG A 300 -11.36 4.85 15.65
CA ARG A 300 -10.33 4.84 16.70
C ARG A 300 -9.89 3.43 17.08
N ALA A 301 -9.73 2.58 16.06
CA ALA A 301 -9.57 1.16 16.22
C ALA A 301 -8.26 0.75 16.90
N VAL A 302 -8.32 -0.13 17.90
CA VAL A 302 -7.13 -0.76 18.49
C VAL A 302 -6.72 -1.99 17.67
N LYS A 303 -5.61 -2.65 18.03
CA LYS A 303 -5.11 -3.84 17.31
C LYS A 303 -6.21 -4.87 17.01
N SER A 304 -7.08 -5.17 17.98
CA SER A 304 -8.16 -6.16 17.84
C SER A 304 -9.34 -5.69 16.99
N THR A 305 -9.45 -4.41 16.64
CA THR A 305 -10.59 -3.82 15.92
C THR A 305 -10.19 -3.02 14.68
N ALA A 306 -8.91 -3.02 14.26
CA ALA A 306 -8.44 -2.24 13.10
C ALA A 306 -8.88 -2.84 11.77
N PHE A 307 -10.19 -2.78 11.52
CA PHE A 307 -10.90 -3.41 10.43
C PHE A 307 -11.80 -2.42 9.69
N ALA A 308 -11.94 -2.65 8.40
CA ALA A 308 -12.91 -1.99 7.55
C ALA A 308 -13.49 -2.95 6.50
N VAL A 309 -14.64 -2.58 5.97
CA VAL A 309 -15.31 -3.24 4.84
C VAL A 309 -15.57 -2.17 3.79
N VAL A 310 -15.21 -2.45 2.54
CA VAL A 310 -15.34 -1.50 1.42
C VAL A 310 -16.05 -2.18 0.26
N SER A 311 -17.07 -1.51 -0.30
CA SER A 311 -17.68 -1.96 -1.55
C SER A 311 -16.73 -1.77 -2.72
N VAL A 312 -16.54 -2.82 -3.53
CA VAL A 312 -15.73 -2.79 -4.76
C VAL A 312 -16.22 -1.72 -5.75
N GLY A 313 -17.52 -1.43 -5.76
CA GLY A 313 -18.11 -0.40 -6.64
C GLY A 313 -17.68 1.03 -6.29
N TYR A 314 -17.21 1.25 -5.07
CA TYR A 314 -16.89 2.57 -4.53
C TYR A 314 -15.48 2.65 -3.95
N ALA A 315 -14.68 1.58 -4.04
CA ALA A 315 -13.34 1.49 -3.45
C ALA A 315 -12.37 2.56 -3.98
N THR A 316 -12.52 2.93 -5.25
CA THR A 316 -11.69 3.91 -5.95
C THR A 316 -12.51 5.07 -6.50
N GLY A 317 -11.86 6.21 -6.71
CA GLY A 317 -12.47 7.45 -7.19
C GLY A 317 -13.17 8.21 -6.07
N ASN A 318 -14.04 7.56 -5.30
CA ASN A 318 -14.73 8.17 -4.14
C ASN A 318 -13.84 8.31 -2.88
N TYR A 319 -12.61 7.80 -2.94
CA TYR A 319 -11.65 7.76 -1.81
C TYR A 319 -12.17 6.98 -0.58
N THR A 320 -13.12 6.08 -0.77
CA THR A 320 -13.73 5.26 0.30
C THR A 320 -12.68 4.44 1.05
N PHE A 321 -11.71 3.85 0.34
CA PHE A 321 -10.63 3.13 1.01
C PHE A 321 -9.83 4.02 1.99
N ALA A 322 -9.48 5.24 1.58
CA ALA A 322 -8.80 6.19 2.44
C ALA A 322 -9.68 6.67 3.60
N HIS A 323 -10.99 6.83 3.35
CA HIS A 323 -11.99 7.20 4.36
C HIS A 323 -12.07 6.15 5.47
N GLU A 324 -12.25 4.88 5.12
CA GLU A 324 -12.40 3.80 6.10
C GLU A 324 -11.11 3.54 6.90
N VAL A 325 -9.95 3.61 6.25
CA VAL A 325 -8.67 3.53 6.97
C VAL A 325 -8.47 4.77 7.86
N GLY A 326 -8.95 5.94 7.43
CA GLY A 326 -9.03 7.15 8.24
C GLY A 326 -9.80 6.94 9.55
N HIS A 327 -10.97 6.29 9.48
CA HIS A 327 -11.73 5.88 10.67
C HIS A 327 -10.94 4.97 11.59
N ASN A 328 -10.27 3.93 11.06
CA ASN A 328 -9.41 3.07 11.86
C ASN A 328 -8.31 3.86 12.59
N ILE A 329 -7.76 4.90 11.94
CA ILE A 329 -6.78 5.83 12.54
C ILE A 329 -7.44 6.78 13.55
N GLY A 330 -8.73 7.05 13.43
CA GLY A 330 -9.50 7.86 14.37
C GLY A 330 -9.98 9.21 13.82
N ALA A 331 -9.74 9.46 12.53
CA ALA A 331 -10.34 10.58 11.82
C ALA A 331 -11.86 10.35 11.76
N GLY A 332 -12.64 11.40 11.96
CA GLY A 332 -14.10 11.32 11.99
C GLY A 332 -14.76 12.20 10.93
N HIS A 333 -16.07 12.03 10.80
CA HIS A 333 -16.92 12.83 9.93
C HIS A 333 -17.02 14.29 10.40
N GLU A 334 -17.54 15.17 9.55
CA GLU A 334 -17.89 16.52 9.96
C GLU A 334 -19.00 16.51 11.03
N GLY A 335 -18.92 17.41 12.02
CA GLY A 335 -20.04 17.71 12.91
C GLY A 335 -20.46 16.63 13.91
N THR A 336 -19.79 15.47 13.98
CA THR A 336 -20.11 14.39 14.95
C THR A 336 -18.97 14.16 15.95
N GLY A 337 -19.26 14.33 17.25
CA GLY A 337 -18.34 14.07 18.37
C GLY A 337 -17.74 15.33 19.01
N SER A 338 -16.89 15.14 20.02
CA SER A 338 -16.14 16.23 20.67
C SER A 338 -14.69 16.25 20.20
N GLY A 339 -14.13 17.44 19.93
CA GLY A 339 -12.72 17.65 19.64
C GLY A 339 -12.46 18.16 18.22
N TYR A 340 -11.29 17.82 17.68
CA TYR A 340 -10.80 18.30 16.38
C TYR A 340 -10.80 17.25 15.27
N ALA A 341 -11.33 16.06 15.56
CA ALA A 341 -11.25 14.89 14.67
C ALA A 341 -12.32 14.89 13.58
N HIS A 342 -12.65 16.05 13.01
CA HIS A 342 -13.77 16.18 12.08
C HIS A 342 -13.33 16.43 10.65
N GLY A 343 -14.10 15.88 9.71
CA GLY A 343 -14.09 16.28 8.31
C GLY A 343 -14.47 17.76 8.13
N TYR A 344 -14.33 18.25 6.90
CA TYR A 344 -14.68 19.60 6.52
C TYR A 344 -15.47 19.66 5.22
N GLN A 345 -16.52 20.49 5.22
CA GLN A 345 -17.33 20.84 4.06
C GLN A 345 -17.18 22.35 3.79
N GLN A 346 -16.68 22.70 2.61
CA GLN A 346 -16.76 24.07 2.11
C GLN A 346 -18.12 24.25 1.44
N LYS A 347 -18.97 25.08 2.06
CA LYS A 347 -20.30 25.44 1.52
C LYS A 347 -20.54 26.94 1.42
N THR A 348 -19.49 27.75 1.62
CA THR A 348 -19.62 29.22 1.69
C THR A 348 -19.38 29.90 0.34
N VAL A 349 -18.63 29.28 -0.57
CA VAL A 349 -18.25 29.87 -1.87
C VAL A 349 -18.25 28.79 -2.93
N SER A 350 -18.94 29.03 -4.05
CA SER A 350 -18.95 28.12 -5.19
C SER A 350 -17.60 28.17 -5.95
N PRO A 351 -17.06 27.03 -6.40
CA PRO A 351 -17.62 25.69 -6.25
C PRO A 351 -17.40 25.13 -4.84
N TYR A 352 -18.44 24.47 -4.32
CA TYR A 352 -18.41 23.77 -3.05
C TYR A 352 -17.59 22.48 -3.18
N TRP A 353 -17.03 22.03 -2.06
CA TRP A 353 -16.23 20.80 -2.00
C TRP A 353 -16.13 20.28 -0.57
N ARG A 354 -15.73 19.02 -0.41
CA ARG A 354 -15.58 18.38 0.90
C ARG A 354 -14.32 17.54 0.99
N THR A 355 -13.75 17.44 2.19
CA THR A 355 -12.58 16.58 2.47
C THR A 355 -12.95 15.09 2.50
N ILE A 356 -11.96 14.20 2.47
CA ILE A 356 -12.13 12.74 2.42
C ILE A 356 -13.12 12.23 3.47
N MET A 357 -13.01 12.70 4.71
CA MET A 357 -13.85 12.23 5.82
C MET A 357 -15.23 12.88 5.85
N ALA A 358 -15.54 13.87 5.01
CA ALA A 358 -16.82 14.55 5.11
C ALA A 358 -17.91 13.85 4.28
N TYR A 359 -19.16 13.85 4.76
CA TYR A 359 -20.33 13.43 4.00
C TYR A 359 -20.68 14.43 2.89
N GLU A 360 -21.48 13.95 1.93
CA GLU A 360 -22.03 14.79 0.87
C GLU A 360 -22.92 15.87 1.45
N CYS A 361 -22.97 17.02 0.81
CA CYS A 361 -23.74 18.15 1.31
C CYS A 361 -24.75 18.68 0.29
N SER A 362 -25.66 19.52 0.77
CA SER A 362 -26.66 20.20 -0.06
C SER A 362 -26.50 21.71 0.10
N PRO A 363 -26.23 22.47 -0.99
CA PRO A 363 -25.99 22.01 -2.37
C PRO A 363 -24.71 21.15 -2.50
N ARG A 364 -24.64 20.32 -3.56
CA ARG A 364 -23.58 19.31 -3.77
C ARG A 364 -22.17 19.89 -3.59
N CYS A 365 -21.32 19.16 -2.87
CA CYS A 365 -19.91 19.45 -2.68
C CYS A 365 -19.06 18.21 -3.03
N PRO A 366 -18.54 18.11 -4.26
CA PRO A 366 -17.67 17.01 -4.66
C PRO A 366 -16.50 16.79 -3.69
N ARG A 367 -16.15 15.53 -3.47
CA ARG A 367 -15.07 15.15 -2.55
C ARG A 367 -13.71 15.40 -3.20
N VAL A 368 -12.83 16.09 -2.47
CA VAL A 368 -11.45 16.33 -2.86
C VAL A 368 -10.52 15.39 -2.07
N ASN A 369 -9.42 14.97 -2.69
CA ASN A 369 -8.46 14.02 -2.12
C ASN A 369 -7.54 14.66 -1.06
N TYR A 370 -8.14 15.16 0.02
CA TYR A 370 -7.47 15.81 1.13
C TYR A 370 -8.20 15.48 2.44
N PHE A 371 -7.44 15.26 3.51
CA PHE A 371 -7.95 15.29 4.88
C PHE A 371 -8.06 16.73 5.37
N SER A 372 -8.96 16.99 6.33
CA SER A 372 -9.20 18.33 6.86
C SER A 372 -8.00 18.86 7.64
N ASP A 373 -7.66 20.11 7.35
CA ASP A 373 -6.49 20.82 7.89
C ASP A 373 -6.73 22.34 7.81
N PRO A 374 -6.85 23.06 8.94
CA PRO A 374 -7.11 24.50 8.93
C PRO A 374 -5.94 25.34 8.38
N ASP A 375 -4.71 24.81 8.39
CA ASP A 375 -3.52 25.51 7.91
C ASP A 375 -3.31 25.33 6.40
N ARG A 376 -4.02 24.39 5.77
CA ARG A 376 -3.97 24.15 4.32
C ARG A 376 -5.07 24.86 3.59
N ARG A 377 -4.81 25.11 2.30
CA ARG A 377 -5.75 25.76 1.39
C ARG A 377 -6.01 24.91 0.17
N TYR A 378 -7.28 24.85 -0.24
CA TYR A 378 -7.71 24.34 -1.54
C TYR A 378 -8.42 25.47 -2.27
N ASN A 379 -7.96 25.82 -3.47
CA ASN A 379 -8.43 26.98 -4.23
C ASN A 379 -8.46 28.28 -3.41
N GLY A 380 -7.43 28.49 -2.58
CA GLY A 380 -7.29 29.67 -1.71
C GLY A 380 -8.12 29.64 -0.41
N LEU A 381 -9.04 28.69 -0.26
CA LEU A 381 -9.94 28.56 0.89
C LEU A 381 -9.39 27.56 1.91
N PRO A 382 -9.54 27.81 3.22
CA PRO A 382 -9.05 26.90 4.26
C PRO A 382 -9.74 25.53 4.19
N MET A 383 -9.01 24.47 4.51
CA MET A 383 -9.48 23.07 4.49
C MET A 383 -9.94 22.54 5.85
N GLY A 384 -10.18 23.43 6.80
CA GLY A 384 -10.61 23.08 8.14
C GLY A 384 -10.85 24.31 9.00
N VAL A 385 -11.24 24.05 10.25
CA VAL A 385 -11.44 25.06 11.29
C VAL A 385 -10.61 24.63 12.48
N VAL A 386 -9.79 25.55 13.00
CA VAL A 386 -8.89 25.28 14.15
C VAL A 386 -9.70 24.74 15.33
N GLY A 387 -9.22 23.64 15.91
CA GLY A 387 -9.87 22.97 17.04
C GLY A 387 -11.15 22.21 16.70
N ASN A 388 -11.56 22.13 15.43
CA ASN A 388 -12.75 21.38 14.99
C ASN A 388 -12.45 20.43 13.83
N SER A 389 -11.99 20.93 12.69
CA SER A 389 -11.77 20.09 11.49
C SER A 389 -10.29 19.93 11.20
N GLU A 390 -9.61 19.04 11.94
CA GLU A 390 -8.17 18.80 11.91
C GLU A 390 -7.82 17.30 11.79
N ASN A 391 -8.42 16.58 10.84
CA ASN A 391 -8.10 15.15 10.65
C ASN A 391 -6.62 14.89 10.35
N THR A 392 -5.89 15.85 9.76
CA THR A 392 -4.43 15.70 9.61
C THR A 392 -3.70 15.67 10.95
N ARG A 393 -4.19 16.38 11.97
CA ARG A 393 -3.65 16.31 13.33
C ARG A 393 -3.89 14.93 13.93
N VAL A 394 -5.10 14.39 13.81
CA VAL A 394 -5.44 13.04 14.29
C VAL A 394 -4.54 11.99 13.66
N ILE A 395 -4.38 12.03 12.34
CA ILE A 395 -3.56 11.06 11.61
C ILE A 395 -2.09 11.15 12.04
N ARG A 396 -1.56 12.38 12.26
CA ARG A 396 -0.19 12.58 12.74
C ARG A 396 0.03 12.01 14.14
N GLU A 397 -0.94 12.18 15.04
CA GLU A 397 -0.83 11.76 16.44
C GLU A 397 -1.04 10.25 16.60
N ARG A 398 -1.96 9.65 15.85
CA ARG A 398 -2.40 8.25 16.04
C ARG A 398 -1.91 7.27 14.98
N GLY A 399 -1.52 7.76 13.81
CA GLY A 399 -0.97 6.92 12.75
C GLY A 399 0.25 6.08 13.17
N PRO A 400 1.22 6.61 13.93
CA PRO A 400 2.33 5.81 14.48
C PRO A 400 1.88 4.68 15.41
N THR A 401 0.80 4.89 16.18
CA THR A 401 0.23 3.84 17.03
C THR A 401 -0.39 2.72 16.20
N VAL A 402 -1.12 3.06 15.13
CA VAL A 402 -1.72 2.08 14.23
C VAL A 402 -0.64 1.27 13.49
N ALA A 403 0.40 1.93 12.99
CA ALA A 403 1.56 1.30 12.34
C ALA A 403 2.36 0.35 13.27
N ALA A 404 2.07 0.37 14.57
CA ALA A 404 2.70 -0.49 15.58
C ALA A 404 1.79 -1.65 16.02
N PHE A 405 0.63 -1.87 15.38
CA PHE A 405 -0.24 -3.00 15.72
C PHE A 405 0.41 -4.34 15.37
N PHE A 406 1.15 -4.42 14.26
CA PHE A 406 1.94 -5.58 13.88
C PHE A 406 3.35 -5.18 13.43
N PRO A 407 4.27 -4.93 14.37
CA PRO A 407 5.64 -4.55 14.02
C PRO A 407 6.29 -5.64 13.15
N GLU A 408 7.01 -5.22 12.11
CA GLU A 408 7.62 -6.06 11.05
C GLU A 408 8.53 -7.18 11.59
N LEU A 409 9.00 -7.05 12.83
CA LEU A 409 9.77 -8.06 13.57
C LEU A 409 9.18 -8.20 14.98
N PRO A 410 8.08 -8.96 15.18
CA PRO A 410 7.51 -9.15 16.49
C PRO A 410 8.43 -9.99 17.36
N GLY A 411 8.44 -9.75 18.67
CA GLY A 411 9.24 -10.52 19.62
C GLY A 411 10.60 -9.90 19.94
N LEU A 412 11.53 -10.69 20.45
CA LEU A 412 12.81 -10.21 20.93
C LEU A 412 13.73 -9.84 19.77
N GLN A 413 14.60 -8.85 19.98
CA GLN A 413 15.54 -8.38 18.98
C GLN A 413 16.97 -8.48 19.50
N MET A 414 17.87 -8.94 18.65
CA MET A 414 19.31 -9.01 18.91
C MET A 414 20.07 -8.59 17.66
N MET A 415 21.26 -8.03 17.83
CA MET A 415 22.19 -7.74 16.72
C MET A 415 23.49 -8.51 16.95
N LEU A 416 24.00 -9.18 15.92
CA LEU A 416 25.33 -9.80 15.92
C LEU A 416 26.19 -9.06 14.90
N VAL A 417 27.14 -8.25 15.39
CA VAL A 417 27.95 -7.36 14.55
C VAL A 417 29.44 -7.57 14.80
N SER A 418 30.20 -7.84 13.75
CA SER A 418 31.68 -7.84 13.83
C SER A 418 32.19 -6.40 13.92
N PRO A 419 32.94 -6.02 14.97
CA PRO A 419 33.53 -4.69 15.04
C PRO A 419 34.63 -4.51 13.98
N GLY A 420 34.88 -3.27 13.58
CA GLY A 420 35.92 -2.94 12.62
C GLY A 420 37.30 -3.40 13.11
N GLY A 421 37.92 -4.33 12.37
CA GLY A 421 39.28 -4.83 12.65
C GLY A 421 39.37 -6.17 13.39
N ALA A 422 38.26 -6.80 13.77
CA ALA A 422 38.29 -8.10 14.44
C ALA A 422 38.24 -9.28 13.45
N ASN A 423 39.27 -10.14 13.50
CA ASN A 423 39.26 -11.50 12.93
C ASN A 423 38.99 -12.56 14.02
N SER A 424 38.39 -12.17 15.14
CA SER A 424 38.14 -13.04 16.29
C SER A 424 36.70 -13.52 16.35
N GLU A 425 36.45 -14.53 17.18
CA GLU A 425 35.11 -14.91 17.61
C GLU A 425 34.33 -13.69 18.10
N ILE A 426 33.06 -13.61 17.71
CA ILE A 426 32.11 -12.65 18.26
C ILE A 426 30.88 -13.40 18.75
N PHE A 427 30.21 -12.81 19.73
CA PHE A 427 28.95 -13.32 20.21
C PHE A 427 28.01 -12.20 20.61
N SER A 428 26.73 -12.52 20.70
CA SER A 428 25.71 -11.65 21.29
C SER A 428 24.78 -12.50 22.12
N GLU A 429 24.25 -11.90 23.18
CA GLU A 429 23.39 -12.56 24.14
C GLU A 429 22.05 -11.85 24.23
N LEU A 430 21.01 -12.65 24.41
CA LEU A 430 19.64 -12.20 24.53
C LEU A 430 18.98 -12.91 25.70
N SER A 431 18.54 -12.14 26.69
CA SER A 431 17.68 -12.67 27.75
C SER A 431 16.28 -12.94 27.21
N VAL A 432 15.82 -14.19 27.31
CA VAL A 432 14.46 -14.58 26.96
C VAL A 432 13.59 -14.40 28.20
N PRO A 433 12.52 -13.58 28.16
CA PRO A 433 11.68 -13.30 29.32
C PRO A 433 10.78 -14.50 29.59
N ILE A 434 11.23 -15.34 30.53
CA ILE A 434 10.54 -16.57 30.94
C ILE A 434 10.24 -16.56 32.44
N LEU A 435 9.28 -17.38 32.86
CA LEU A 435 9.00 -17.57 34.28
C LEU A 435 10.00 -18.59 34.87
N PRO A 436 10.55 -18.33 36.07
CA PRO A 436 11.37 -19.31 36.78
C PRO A 436 10.63 -20.64 36.96
N GLY A 437 11.33 -21.75 36.79
CA GLY A 437 10.81 -23.10 36.96
C GLY A 437 10.22 -23.74 35.70
N LEU A 438 10.13 -23.02 34.58
CA LEU A 438 9.66 -23.55 33.31
C LEU A 438 10.81 -23.97 32.39
N GLU A 439 10.53 -24.95 31.52
CA GLU A 439 11.45 -25.44 30.50
C GLU A 439 11.16 -24.76 29.18
N GLU A 440 12.16 -24.11 28.62
CA GLU A 440 12.08 -23.47 27.31
C GLU A 440 13.40 -23.66 26.56
N GLY A 441 13.28 -23.75 25.24
CA GLY A 441 14.39 -23.76 24.30
C GLY A 441 14.11 -22.85 23.11
N VAL A 442 15.16 -22.54 22.36
CA VAL A 442 15.10 -21.78 21.11
C VAL A 442 15.26 -22.75 19.95
N VAL A 443 14.41 -22.63 18.93
CA VAL A 443 14.42 -23.46 17.73
C VAL A 443 14.55 -22.60 16.47
N ALA A 444 15.00 -23.20 15.38
CA ALA A 444 14.92 -22.62 14.05
C ALA A 444 13.52 -22.78 13.47
N LEU A 445 13.18 -21.93 12.50
CA LEU A 445 11.89 -21.99 11.79
C LEU A 445 11.89 -23.00 10.64
N SER A 446 13.05 -23.46 10.19
CA SER A 446 13.16 -24.49 9.16
C SER A 446 14.40 -25.37 9.37
N PRO A 447 14.34 -26.64 8.93
CA PRO A 447 15.42 -27.62 9.11
C PRO A 447 16.69 -27.26 8.33
N GLU A 448 16.59 -26.43 7.29
CA GLU A 448 17.74 -25.94 6.52
C GLU A 448 18.62 -25.01 7.36
N VAL A 449 18.03 -24.32 8.35
CA VAL A 449 18.71 -23.38 9.23
C VAL A 449 19.22 -24.07 10.51
N GLY A 450 18.42 -24.95 11.11
CA GLY A 450 18.75 -25.59 12.38
C GLY A 450 17.63 -26.50 12.90
N PRO A 451 17.70 -26.98 14.16
CA PRO A 451 16.66 -27.85 14.71
C PRO A 451 15.35 -27.09 14.89
N THR A 452 14.25 -27.68 14.43
CA THR A 452 12.89 -27.12 14.52
C THR A 452 12.09 -27.63 15.72
N GLU A 453 12.62 -28.62 16.44
CA GLU A 453 11.97 -29.29 17.56
C GLU A 453 12.77 -29.16 18.84
N LEU A 454 12.05 -29.12 19.97
CA LEU A 454 12.65 -29.17 21.29
C LEU A 454 13.06 -30.61 21.62
N ILE A 455 14.22 -30.78 22.27
CA ILE A 455 14.77 -32.09 22.61
C ILE A 455 15.05 -32.20 24.12
N PRO A 456 15.01 -33.39 24.73
CA PRO A 456 15.50 -33.56 26.10
C PRO A 456 16.99 -33.20 26.19
N HIS A 457 17.40 -32.56 27.29
CA HIS A 457 18.82 -32.31 27.55
C HIS A 457 19.57 -33.64 27.74
N THR A 458 20.53 -33.91 26.85
CA THR A 458 21.33 -35.15 26.88
C THR A 458 22.68 -34.99 27.58
N GLY A 459 23.01 -33.78 28.05
CA GLY A 459 24.24 -33.49 28.81
C GLY A 459 25.54 -33.55 28.00
N HIS A 460 25.49 -33.59 26.66
CA HIS A 460 26.67 -33.93 25.84
C HIS A 460 27.09 -32.88 24.79
N ASN A 461 26.26 -31.87 24.44
CA ASN A 461 26.67 -30.81 23.51
C ASN A 461 26.40 -29.39 24.05
N PRO A 462 27.41 -28.50 24.09
CA PRO A 462 27.25 -27.15 24.61
C PRO A 462 26.69 -26.15 23.59
N SER A 463 26.55 -26.52 22.31
CA SER A 463 26.11 -25.61 21.24
C SER A 463 25.41 -26.34 20.11
N THR A 464 24.55 -25.59 19.41
CA THR A 464 23.80 -26.02 18.22
C THR A 464 24.33 -25.30 17.01
N ARG A 465 24.72 -26.05 15.98
CA ARG A 465 25.14 -25.51 14.70
C ARG A 465 23.94 -24.96 13.92
N LEU A 466 24.07 -23.75 13.38
CA LEU A 466 23.09 -23.08 12.52
C LEU A 466 23.71 -22.75 11.17
N ASN A 467 22.97 -23.00 10.09
CA ASN A 467 23.40 -22.70 8.72
C ASN A 467 22.56 -21.56 8.15
N VAL A 468 23.11 -20.35 8.11
CA VAL A 468 22.34 -19.13 7.80
C VAL A 468 22.72 -18.57 6.43
N LYS A 469 21.73 -18.31 5.59
CA LYS A 469 21.92 -17.61 4.31
C LYS A 469 22.12 -16.12 4.57
N LEU A 470 23.35 -15.63 4.34
CA LEU A 470 23.68 -14.20 4.43
C LEU A 470 24.19 -13.68 3.09
N ARG A 471 23.90 -12.42 2.80
CA ARG A 471 24.30 -11.77 1.55
C ARG A 471 25.69 -11.17 1.68
N ASN A 472 26.58 -11.52 0.77
CA ASN A 472 27.94 -10.96 0.71
C ASN A 472 27.99 -9.62 -0.04
N ALA A 473 29.15 -8.97 -0.05
CA ALA A 473 29.36 -7.69 -0.75
C ALA A 473 29.13 -7.75 -2.28
N ALA A 474 29.15 -8.94 -2.89
CA ALA A 474 28.83 -9.14 -4.30
C ALA A 474 27.32 -9.38 -4.56
N GLY A 475 26.48 -9.23 -3.53
CA GLY A 475 25.03 -9.41 -3.64
C GLY A 475 24.57 -10.87 -3.72
N ARG A 476 25.44 -11.85 -3.43
CA ARG A 476 25.12 -13.28 -3.47
C ARG A 476 24.84 -13.83 -2.09
N ASP A 477 23.87 -14.75 -2.00
CA ASP A 477 23.52 -15.41 -0.75
C ASP A 477 24.42 -16.62 -0.51
N VAL A 478 25.13 -16.62 0.61
CA VAL A 478 26.13 -17.62 0.98
C VAL A 478 25.76 -18.23 2.33
N ASN A 479 26.05 -19.52 2.50
CA ASN A 479 25.89 -20.20 3.78
C ASN A 479 26.97 -19.72 4.75
N VAL A 480 26.55 -19.17 5.88
CA VAL A 480 27.41 -18.76 6.98
C VAL A 480 27.02 -19.57 8.21
N VAL A 481 28.00 -20.23 8.83
CA VAL A 481 27.79 -21.07 10.00
C VAL A 481 27.84 -20.22 11.26
N LEU A 482 26.80 -20.35 12.09
CA LEU A 482 26.68 -19.74 13.41
C LEU A 482 26.45 -20.83 14.46
N TRP A 483 26.67 -20.50 15.73
CA TRP A 483 26.46 -21.43 16.83
C TRP A 483 25.51 -20.82 17.87
N GLY A 484 24.36 -21.47 18.05
CA GLY A 484 23.37 -21.11 19.06
C GLY A 484 23.57 -21.90 20.35
N ARG A 485 23.47 -21.24 21.50
CA ARG A 485 23.62 -21.86 22.82
C ARG A 485 22.54 -21.38 23.78
N ARG A 486 22.07 -22.31 24.60
CA ARG A 486 21.24 -22.02 25.78
C ARG A 486 22.14 -21.84 26.99
N ILE A 487 22.04 -20.70 27.69
CA ILE A 487 22.80 -20.40 28.91
C ILE A 487 21.81 -20.08 30.03
N ARG A 488 21.89 -20.81 31.14
CA ARG A 488 21.12 -20.54 32.37
C ARG A 488 22.03 -20.12 33.52
N SER A 489 23.27 -20.63 33.55
CA SER A 489 24.35 -20.20 34.44
C SER A 489 25.70 -20.67 33.86
N ASP A 490 26.82 -20.30 34.48
CA ASP A 490 28.16 -20.68 33.99
C ASP A 490 28.36 -22.19 33.85
N ASN A 491 27.77 -22.96 34.77
CA ASN A 491 27.80 -24.43 34.77
C ASN A 491 26.59 -25.06 34.09
N CYS A 492 25.73 -24.26 33.45
CA CYS A 492 24.49 -24.72 32.86
C CYS A 492 24.30 -24.17 31.44
N LYS A 493 25.02 -24.84 30.53
CA LYS A 493 25.07 -24.55 29.10
C LYS A 493 24.64 -25.79 28.33
N SER A 494 23.85 -25.62 27.28
CA SER A 494 23.37 -26.71 26.44
C SER A 494 23.07 -26.24 25.02
N GLU A 495 22.65 -27.19 24.18
CA GLU A 495 22.02 -26.93 22.88
C GLU A 495 20.88 -25.92 23.02
N MET A 496 20.70 -25.08 21.99
CA MET A 496 19.68 -24.03 22.01
C MET A 496 18.27 -24.58 22.19
N ASN A 497 17.98 -25.75 21.63
CA ASN A 497 16.66 -26.40 21.62
C ASN A 497 16.47 -27.43 22.75
N ALA A 498 17.39 -27.52 23.72
CA ALA A 498 17.29 -28.48 24.82
C ALA A 498 16.29 -28.05 25.91
N LEU A 499 15.50 -29.01 26.38
CA LEU A 499 14.58 -28.98 27.50
C LEU A 499 15.26 -29.56 28.74
N ALA A 500 15.01 -28.97 29.91
CA ALA A 500 15.55 -29.35 31.23
C ALA A 500 16.91 -28.77 31.65
N GLY A 501 17.08 -28.63 32.97
CA GLY A 501 18.28 -28.15 33.66
C GLY A 501 18.26 -26.66 34.03
N CYS A 502 18.55 -26.36 35.30
CA CYS A 502 18.75 -25.01 35.86
C CYS A 502 17.60 -24.02 35.60
N THR A 503 16.37 -24.51 35.63
CA THR A 503 15.15 -23.73 35.34
C THR A 503 14.88 -22.60 36.33
N LEU A 504 15.57 -22.60 37.49
CA LEU A 504 15.53 -21.51 38.48
C LEU A 504 16.30 -20.26 38.02
N PHE A 505 17.12 -20.34 36.97
CA PHE A 505 17.88 -19.22 36.43
C PHE A 505 17.29 -18.72 35.09
N PRO A 506 17.49 -17.43 34.74
CA PRO A 506 17.03 -16.85 33.48
C PRO A 506 17.59 -17.58 32.27
N LEU A 507 16.79 -17.67 31.21
CA LEU A 507 17.25 -18.18 29.92
C LEU A 507 17.95 -17.05 29.15
N VAL A 508 19.23 -17.24 28.86
CA VAL A 508 19.98 -16.43 27.92
C VAL A 508 20.26 -17.26 26.68
N PHE A 509 19.86 -16.76 25.52
CA PHE A 509 20.29 -17.29 24.23
C PHE A 509 21.55 -16.57 23.80
N ARG A 510 22.62 -17.33 23.53
CA ARG A 510 23.85 -16.80 22.95
C ARG A 510 23.96 -17.26 21.50
N LEU A 511 24.29 -16.34 20.60
CA LEU A 511 24.65 -16.63 19.22
C LEU A 511 26.11 -16.25 19.00
N GLU A 512 26.89 -17.18 18.47
CA GLU A 512 28.33 -17.05 18.27
C GLU A 512 28.67 -17.17 16.76
N TYR A 513 29.63 -16.38 16.30
CA TYR A 513 30.21 -16.48 14.96
C TYR A 513 31.73 -16.60 15.07
N TYR A 514 32.26 -17.56 14.32
CA TYR A 514 33.70 -17.81 14.20
C TYR A 514 34.10 -17.61 12.73
N PRO A 515 35.00 -16.66 12.42
CA PRO A 515 35.43 -16.43 11.04
C PRO A 515 36.36 -17.54 10.51
N TYR A 516 36.93 -18.37 11.38
CA TYR A 516 37.81 -19.48 11.01
C TYR A 516 37.20 -20.82 11.43
N GLY A 517 37.67 -21.93 10.84
CA GLY A 517 37.06 -23.24 10.98
C GLY A 517 35.98 -23.47 9.91
N GLU A 518 34.72 -23.65 10.31
CA GLU A 518 33.63 -23.95 9.35
C GLU A 518 33.34 -22.84 8.33
N ASN A 519 33.75 -21.61 8.65
CA ASN A 519 33.62 -20.46 7.76
C ASN A 519 34.91 -20.15 6.99
N GLU A 520 35.98 -20.95 7.12
CA GLU A 520 37.30 -20.65 6.57
C GLU A 520 37.30 -20.43 5.05
N ALA A 521 36.46 -21.18 4.32
CA ALA A 521 36.33 -21.10 2.87
C ALA A 521 35.54 -19.88 2.36
N LEU A 522 34.94 -19.08 3.25
CA LEU A 522 34.22 -17.87 2.85
C LEU A 522 35.20 -16.80 2.33
N PRO A 523 34.86 -16.10 1.23
CA PRO A 523 35.60 -14.92 0.79
C PRO A 523 35.71 -13.84 1.87
N ALA A 524 36.80 -13.08 1.85
CA ALA A 524 36.93 -11.92 2.74
C ALA A 524 35.84 -10.88 2.44
N GLY A 525 35.18 -10.36 3.49
CA GLY A 525 34.12 -9.37 3.34
C GLY A 525 33.04 -9.44 4.42
N TYR A 526 32.04 -8.58 4.28
CA TYR A 526 30.86 -8.57 5.15
C TYR A 526 29.75 -9.46 4.60
N TYR A 527 29.05 -10.09 5.53
CA TYR A 527 27.90 -10.95 5.31
C TYR A 527 26.75 -10.41 6.15
N ASN A 528 25.69 -9.98 5.47
CA ASN A 528 24.57 -9.28 6.09
C ASN A 528 23.26 -10.06 5.89
N GLY A 529 22.37 -10.03 6.87
CA GLY A 529 21.06 -10.65 6.75
C GLY A 529 20.31 -10.68 8.08
N VAL A 530 19.19 -11.40 8.08
CA VAL A 530 18.35 -11.59 9.26
C VAL A 530 18.19 -13.07 9.53
N LEU A 531 18.44 -13.49 10.77
CA LEU A 531 18.11 -14.82 11.27
C LEU A 531 16.85 -14.72 12.13
N LYS A 532 15.85 -15.53 11.82
CA LYS A 532 14.60 -15.66 12.59
C LYS A 532 14.61 -16.99 13.33
N LEU A 533 14.39 -16.92 14.64
CA LEU A 533 14.27 -18.07 15.55
C LEU A 533 13.01 -17.92 16.38
N GLU A 534 12.67 -18.95 17.15
CA GLU A 534 11.51 -18.92 18.06
C GLU A 534 11.86 -19.60 19.38
N ALA A 535 11.56 -18.96 20.51
CA ALA A 535 11.57 -19.63 21.79
C ALA A 535 10.23 -20.34 22.00
N ARG A 536 10.28 -21.60 22.44
CA ARG A 536 9.11 -22.46 22.65
C ARG A 536 9.15 -23.10 24.03
N ARG A 537 7.96 -23.48 24.49
CA ARG A 537 7.75 -24.29 25.69
C ARG A 537 7.17 -25.66 25.29
N PRO A 538 7.63 -26.77 25.90
CA PRO A 538 7.03 -28.08 25.63
C PRO A 538 5.58 -28.10 26.11
N ASN A 539 4.73 -28.82 25.37
CA ASN A 539 3.31 -29.04 25.70
C ASN A 539 2.52 -27.72 25.89
N SER A 540 2.86 -26.66 25.15
CA SER A 540 2.22 -25.35 25.25
C SER A 540 2.24 -24.63 23.91
N ASP A 541 1.21 -23.81 23.65
CA ASP A 541 1.15 -22.92 22.48
C ASP A 541 1.99 -21.63 22.66
N TRP A 542 2.68 -21.48 23.79
CA TRP A 542 3.54 -20.32 24.03
C TRP A 542 4.73 -20.33 23.07
N LYS A 543 4.85 -19.23 22.31
CA LYS A 543 5.96 -18.96 21.41
C LYS A 543 6.37 -17.50 21.51
N MET A 544 7.68 -17.25 21.49
CA MET A 544 8.25 -15.91 21.43
C MET A 544 9.20 -15.83 20.23
N PRO A 545 8.86 -15.07 19.18
CA PRO A 545 9.77 -14.92 18.06
C PRO A 545 11.04 -14.16 18.48
N ILE A 546 12.17 -14.49 17.85
CA ILE A 546 13.47 -13.86 18.06
C ILE A 546 14.01 -13.45 16.69
N ASN A 547 14.23 -12.16 16.48
CA ASN A 547 14.74 -11.61 15.23
C ASN A 547 16.15 -11.07 15.43
N ILE A 548 17.09 -11.56 14.62
CA ILE A 548 18.51 -11.29 14.79
C ILE A 548 19.05 -10.64 13.53
N ALA A 549 19.41 -9.35 13.61
CA ALA A 549 20.11 -8.68 12.53
C ALA A 549 21.60 -9.06 12.59
N ILE A 550 22.14 -9.51 11.47
CA ILE A 550 23.51 -10.06 11.40
C ILE A 550 24.31 -9.23 10.41
N SER A 551 25.49 -8.79 10.86
CA SER A 551 26.53 -8.20 10.01
C SER A 551 27.90 -8.72 10.48
N VAL A 552 28.37 -9.79 9.86
CA VAL A 552 29.61 -10.47 10.27
C VAL A 552 30.68 -10.40 9.21
N ARG A 553 31.94 -10.39 9.63
CA ARG A 553 33.10 -10.24 8.74
C ARG A 553 33.95 -11.50 8.72
N LYS A 554 34.33 -11.92 7.51
CA LYS A 554 35.25 -13.04 7.27
C LYS A 554 36.69 -12.59 6.99
#